data_AF-A0A1T4NQK3-F1
#
_entry.id   AF-A0A1T4NQK3-F1
#
_cell.length_a   1.000
_cell.length_b   1.000
_cell.length_c   1.000
_cell.angle_alpha   90.00
_cell.angle_beta   90.00
_cell.angle_gamma   90.00
#
_symmetry.space_group_name_H-M   'P 1'
#
loop_
_entity.id
_entity.type
_entity.pdbx_description
1 polymer ?
#
loop_
_entity_poly.entity_id
_entity_poly.type
_entity_poly.pdbx_seq_one_letter_code
_entity_poly.pdbx_strand_id
1 'polypeptide(L)'
;MDQRNFRIGQISDLHLDFGEKENVSVEKFQVTLRDAEKFDLDFLVLSGDITEHSYRREYEIFFEVMKTYSHPWCVMAGNHDRSEDLARYSSIPLKLQNGEYFDQREVKGVPFFFLDTSLGSVSKQQLVWLKEEAKQKMGEIFLFMHHPPCLCGHLFMDSLYPLKNWEEVKKEILEIPNLHAVFAGHYHSEMTLDLGKGKMLYLTPSTQMQLNPEVSSFDILSTVPGWRYIEYKEGKIRTEVRYL
;
A
#
# COMPACT_ATOMS: atom_id res chain seq x y z
N MET A 1 -2.66 -27.97 -13.48
CA MET A 1 -2.95 -27.02 -12.38
C MET A 1 -2.19 -25.77 -12.72
N ASP A 2 -2.90 -24.67 -12.91
CA ASP A 2 -2.37 -23.39 -13.36
C ASP A 2 -1.42 -22.84 -12.27
N GLN A 3 -0.11 -22.91 -12.50
CA GLN A 3 0.90 -22.42 -11.55
C GLN A 3 0.93 -20.90 -11.64
N ARG A 4 0.02 -20.24 -10.92
CA ARG A 4 -0.01 -18.79 -10.79
C ARG A 4 1.23 -18.36 -10.01
N ASN A 5 2.18 -17.75 -10.71
CA ASN A 5 3.41 -17.23 -10.14
C ASN A 5 3.52 -15.74 -10.48
N PHE A 6 3.83 -14.91 -9.50
CA PHE A 6 4.00 -13.48 -9.72
C PHE A 6 5.11 -12.88 -8.86
N ARG A 7 5.58 -11.71 -9.28
CA ARG A 7 6.48 -10.84 -8.54
C ARG A 7 5.90 -9.44 -8.49
N ILE A 8 5.62 -8.93 -7.29
CA ILE A 8 5.06 -7.60 -7.06
C ILE A 8 6.06 -6.78 -6.26
N GLY A 9 6.22 -5.52 -6.60
CA GLY A 9 6.85 -4.54 -5.72
C GLY A 9 5.78 -3.75 -4.97
N GLN A 10 6.04 -3.39 -3.72
CA GLN A 10 5.27 -2.41 -2.98
C GLN A 10 6.20 -1.32 -2.47
N ILE A 11 5.91 -0.08 -2.86
CA ILE A 11 6.55 1.13 -2.33
C ILE A 11 5.46 1.94 -1.65
N SER A 12 5.74 2.47 -0.46
CA SER A 12 4.75 3.16 0.35
C SER A 12 5.32 4.44 0.97
N ASP A 13 4.42 5.36 1.33
CA ASP A 13 4.72 6.52 2.17
C ASP A 13 5.87 7.34 1.56
N LEU A 14 5.60 7.86 0.36
CA LEU A 14 6.52 8.66 -0.45
C LEU A 14 6.70 10.06 0.12
N HIS A 15 5.64 10.64 0.70
CA HIS A 15 5.60 11.98 1.28
C HIS A 15 6.40 12.98 0.42
N LEU A 16 6.04 13.07 -0.86
CA LEU A 16 6.62 14.06 -1.75
C LEU A 16 6.22 15.45 -1.26
N ASP A 17 7.22 16.24 -0.90
CA ASP A 17 7.07 17.56 -0.28
C ASP A 17 7.45 18.64 -1.29
N PHE A 18 6.49 19.44 -1.76
CA PHE A 18 6.77 20.62 -2.58
C PHE A 18 7.16 21.82 -1.70
N GLY A 19 8.29 21.69 -1.02
CA GLY A 19 8.75 22.62 0.00
C GLY A 19 10.26 22.49 0.26
N GLU A 20 10.66 22.59 1.51
CA GLU A 20 12.08 22.58 1.89
C GLU A 20 12.78 21.24 1.58
N LYS A 21 12.01 20.14 1.50
CA LYS A 21 12.53 18.78 1.31
C LYS A 21 12.22 18.18 -0.07
N GLU A 22 11.81 18.96 -1.05
CA GLU A 22 11.46 18.45 -2.40
C GLU A 22 12.56 17.58 -2.99
N ASN A 23 13.79 18.08 -3.03
CA ASN A 23 14.91 17.34 -3.61
C ASN A 23 15.18 16.01 -2.89
N VAL A 24 15.06 15.99 -1.55
CA VAL A 24 15.32 14.80 -0.74
C VAL A 24 14.21 13.77 -0.93
N SER A 25 12.95 14.20 -0.90
CA SER A 25 11.82 13.27 -1.01
C SER A 25 11.76 12.62 -2.38
N VAL A 26 11.98 13.42 -3.44
CA VAL A 26 12.08 12.94 -4.83
C VAL A 26 13.28 12.03 -5.04
N GLU A 27 14.46 12.37 -4.52
CA GLU A 27 15.65 11.53 -4.67
C GLU A 27 15.45 10.14 -4.05
N LYS A 28 14.90 10.07 -2.83
CA LYS A 28 14.60 8.81 -2.15
C LYS A 28 13.60 7.97 -2.93
N PHE A 29 12.54 8.59 -3.46
CA PHE A 29 11.59 7.89 -4.32
C PHE A 29 12.27 7.34 -5.59
N GLN A 30 13.07 8.15 -6.29
CA GLN A 30 13.78 7.71 -7.50
C GLN A 30 14.81 6.61 -7.23
N VAL A 31 15.56 6.68 -6.12
CA VAL A 31 16.50 5.60 -5.73
C VAL A 31 15.75 4.30 -5.46
N THR A 32 14.61 4.39 -4.77
CA THR A 32 13.74 3.23 -4.50
C THR A 32 13.18 2.63 -5.77
N LEU A 33 12.67 3.47 -6.66
CA LEU A 33 12.12 3.06 -7.95
C LEU A 33 13.19 2.37 -8.82
N ARG A 34 14.41 2.93 -8.89
CA ARG A 34 15.55 2.33 -9.60
C ARG A 34 16.00 1.00 -9.00
N ASP A 35 15.91 0.82 -7.67
CA ASP A 35 16.21 -0.48 -7.07
C ASP A 35 15.13 -1.52 -7.41
N ALA A 36 13.85 -1.13 -7.38
CA ALA A 36 12.74 -1.98 -7.79
C ALA A 36 12.82 -2.40 -9.26
N GLU A 37 13.27 -1.53 -10.17
CA GLU A 37 13.46 -1.83 -11.59
C GLU A 37 14.54 -2.89 -11.87
N LYS A 38 15.42 -3.19 -10.89
CA LYS A 38 16.39 -4.30 -11.02
C LYS A 38 15.70 -5.66 -10.96
N PHE A 39 14.44 -5.70 -10.54
CA PHE A 39 13.63 -6.90 -10.43
C PHE A 39 12.65 -6.95 -11.60
N ASP A 40 12.47 -8.15 -12.16
CA ASP A 40 11.46 -8.45 -13.18
C ASP A 40 10.07 -8.53 -12.52
N LEU A 41 9.57 -7.35 -12.12
CA LEU A 41 8.28 -7.19 -11.45
C LEU A 41 7.14 -7.26 -12.46
N ASP A 42 6.15 -8.08 -12.16
CA ASP A 42 4.91 -8.14 -12.95
C ASP A 42 4.03 -6.90 -12.72
N PHE A 43 4.17 -6.28 -11.54
CA PHE A 43 3.36 -5.15 -11.12
C PHE A 43 3.99 -4.42 -9.94
N LEU A 44 3.84 -3.09 -9.88
CA LEU A 44 4.26 -2.25 -8.76
C LEU A 44 3.05 -1.57 -8.11
N VAL A 45 2.94 -1.65 -6.79
CA VAL A 45 1.91 -0.97 -6.00
C VAL A 45 2.53 0.20 -5.25
N LEU A 46 2.01 1.41 -5.48
CA LEU A 46 2.31 2.61 -4.71
C LEU A 46 1.21 2.80 -3.66
N SER A 47 1.46 2.36 -2.42
CA SER A 47 0.42 2.06 -1.43
C SER A 47 0.02 3.21 -0.49
N GLY A 48 -0.02 4.44 -1.00
CA GLY A 48 -0.51 5.61 -0.27
C GLY A 48 0.58 6.50 0.32
N ASP A 49 0.12 7.64 0.85
CA ASP A 49 0.92 8.80 1.27
C ASP A 49 1.93 9.19 0.19
N ILE A 50 1.39 9.43 -1.01
CA ILE A 50 2.15 9.84 -2.19
C ILE A 50 2.68 11.27 -2.01
N THR A 51 1.84 12.12 -1.45
CA THR A 51 2.11 13.54 -1.18
C THR A 51 2.25 13.77 0.31
N GLU A 52 2.97 14.81 0.72
CA GLU A 52 3.01 15.23 2.13
C GLU A 52 1.80 16.14 2.47
N HIS A 53 1.36 16.97 1.51
CA HIS A 53 0.39 18.03 1.75
C HIS A 53 -0.84 18.02 0.82
N SER A 54 -1.01 16.99 -0.02
CA SER A 54 -2.02 16.95 -1.10
C SER A 54 -1.92 18.16 -2.06
N TYR A 55 -0.75 18.76 -2.21
CA TYR A 55 -0.60 19.87 -3.15
C TYR A 55 -0.54 19.34 -4.58
N ARG A 56 -1.19 20.05 -5.51
CA ARG A 56 -1.20 19.72 -6.93
C ARG A 56 0.20 19.43 -7.47
N ARG A 57 1.19 20.22 -7.07
CA ARG A 57 2.57 20.09 -7.53
C ARG A 57 3.23 18.78 -7.08
N GLU A 58 2.89 18.27 -5.91
CA GLU A 58 3.41 16.99 -5.39
C GLU A 58 2.89 15.82 -6.24
N TYR A 59 1.61 15.86 -6.62
CA TYR A 59 1.05 14.90 -7.59
C TYR A 59 1.71 15.03 -8.97
N GLU A 60 1.92 16.25 -9.47
CA GLU A 60 2.60 16.45 -10.76
C GLU A 60 4.03 15.88 -10.75
N ILE A 61 4.77 16.06 -9.66
CA ILE A 61 6.11 15.48 -9.47
C ILE A 61 6.03 13.95 -9.47
N PHE A 62 5.09 13.36 -8.72
CA PHE A 62 4.87 11.91 -8.70
C PHE A 62 4.67 11.35 -10.11
N PHE A 63 3.71 11.90 -10.86
CA PHE A 63 3.40 11.41 -12.20
C PHE A 63 4.55 11.69 -13.19
N GLU A 64 5.33 12.76 -13.02
CA GLU A 64 6.52 13.00 -13.84
C GLU A 64 7.58 11.92 -13.63
N VAL A 65 7.88 11.54 -12.39
CA VAL A 65 8.80 10.44 -12.09
C VAL A 65 8.29 9.13 -12.68
N MET A 66 7.00 8.83 -12.50
CA MET A 66 6.38 7.59 -12.98
C MET A 66 6.28 7.47 -14.50
N LYS A 67 6.42 8.55 -15.28
CA LYS A 67 6.50 8.47 -16.76
C LYS A 67 7.66 7.61 -17.25
N THR A 68 8.72 7.52 -16.46
CA THR A 68 9.94 6.78 -16.83
C THR A 68 9.89 5.32 -16.42
N TYR A 69 8.94 4.93 -15.56
CA TYR A 69 8.79 3.57 -15.06
C TYR A 69 8.13 2.66 -16.11
N SER A 70 8.81 1.57 -16.48
CA SER A 70 8.40 0.73 -17.61
C SER A 70 7.44 -0.41 -17.27
N HIS A 71 7.40 -0.86 -16.01
CA HIS A 71 6.58 -2.01 -15.61
C HIS A 71 5.15 -1.57 -15.27
N PRO A 72 4.15 -2.46 -15.36
CA PRO A 72 2.80 -2.16 -14.91
C PRO A 72 2.75 -1.68 -13.45
N TRP A 73 1.91 -0.69 -13.14
CA TRP A 73 1.79 -0.16 -11.78
C TRP A 73 0.39 0.35 -11.44
N CYS A 74 0.10 0.47 -10.15
CA CYS A 74 -1.03 1.24 -9.61
C CYS A 74 -0.61 2.13 -8.46
N VAL A 75 -1.49 3.06 -8.13
CA VAL A 75 -1.37 3.95 -6.99
C VAL A 75 -2.69 3.97 -6.23
N MET A 76 -2.60 4.07 -4.91
CA MET A 76 -3.72 4.36 -4.02
C MET A 76 -3.38 5.57 -3.16
N ALA A 77 -4.40 6.21 -2.59
CA ALA A 77 -4.25 7.32 -1.67
C ALA A 77 -3.98 6.82 -0.24
N GLY A 78 -3.13 7.55 0.48
CA GLY A 78 -3.05 7.48 1.95
C GLY A 78 -3.78 8.66 2.60
N ASN A 79 -3.62 8.86 3.92
CA ASN A 79 -4.28 9.97 4.63
C ASN A 79 -3.65 11.34 4.36
N HIS A 80 -2.43 11.40 3.84
CA HIS A 80 -1.84 12.64 3.33
C HIS A 80 -2.29 12.99 1.91
N ASP A 81 -3.02 12.08 1.26
CA ASP A 81 -3.57 12.27 -0.08
C ASP A 81 -5.07 12.56 -0.06
N ARG A 82 -5.58 12.99 -1.22
CA ARG A 82 -7.00 13.02 -1.53
C ARG A 82 -7.27 12.20 -2.78
N SER A 83 -8.08 11.15 -2.69
CA SER A 83 -8.43 10.30 -3.83
C SER A 83 -9.00 11.09 -5.01
N GLU A 84 -9.75 12.17 -4.76
CA GLU A 84 -10.23 13.10 -5.79
C GLU A 84 -9.11 13.83 -6.53
N ASP A 85 -8.11 14.34 -5.81
CA ASP A 85 -6.98 15.06 -6.39
C ASP A 85 -6.04 14.09 -7.11
N LEU A 86 -5.77 12.93 -6.51
CA LEU A 86 -5.02 11.85 -7.15
C LEU A 86 -5.68 11.45 -8.48
N ALA A 87 -7.00 11.23 -8.51
CA ALA A 87 -7.73 10.92 -9.73
C ALA A 87 -7.73 12.07 -10.75
N ARG A 88 -7.85 13.33 -10.28
CA ARG A 88 -7.86 14.52 -11.13
C ARG A 88 -6.53 14.76 -11.85
N TYR A 89 -5.42 14.56 -11.15
CA TYR A 89 -4.07 14.82 -11.69
C TYR A 89 -3.41 13.58 -12.28
N SER A 90 -4.04 12.42 -12.14
CA SER A 90 -3.51 11.15 -12.64
C SER A 90 -3.44 11.07 -14.17
N SER A 91 -2.32 10.55 -14.65
CA SER A 91 -2.15 10.15 -16.05
C SER A 91 -2.78 8.79 -16.37
N ILE A 92 -3.23 8.05 -15.36
CA ILE A 92 -3.97 6.78 -15.48
C ILE A 92 -5.41 6.92 -14.99
N PRO A 93 -6.39 6.20 -15.57
CA PRO A 93 -7.78 6.32 -15.14
C PRO A 93 -7.97 5.75 -13.73
N LEU A 94 -8.36 6.61 -12.79
CA LEU A 94 -8.78 6.22 -11.43
C LEU A 94 -10.28 6.51 -11.29
N LYS A 95 -11.08 5.44 -11.23
CA LYS A 95 -12.54 5.57 -11.15
C LYS A 95 -12.99 5.65 -9.71
N LEU A 96 -13.45 6.82 -9.30
CA LEU A 96 -13.99 7.04 -7.97
C LEU A 96 -15.43 6.57 -7.88
N GLN A 97 -15.78 6.03 -6.71
CA GLN A 97 -17.13 5.66 -6.33
C GLN A 97 -17.47 6.47 -5.08
N ASN A 98 -18.35 7.48 -5.24
CA ASN A 98 -18.71 8.41 -4.15
C ASN A 98 -17.49 9.09 -3.49
N GLY A 99 -16.46 9.42 -4.28
CA GLY A 99 -15.23 10.07 -3.80
C GLY A 99 -14.13 9.11 -3.30
N GLU A 100 -14.43 7.80 -3.19
CA GLU A 100 -13.47 6.77 -2.76
C GLU A 100 -12.88 6.02 -3.95
N TYR A 101 -11.59 5.64 -3.89
CA TYR A 101 -10.93 4.79 -4.89
C TYR A 101 -10.66 3.38 -4.36
N PHE A 102 -11.54 2.45 -4.72
CA PHE A 102 -11.34 1.02 -4.50
C PHE A 102 -11.58 0.27 -5.80
N ASP A 103 -10.72 -0.71 -6.07
CA ASP A 103 -10.64 -1.36 -7.38
C ASP A 103 -10.01 -2.75 -7.27
N GLN A 104 -10.14 -3.54 -8.32
CA GLN A 104 -9.45 -4.81 -8.48
C GLN A 104 -8.60 -4.81 -9.74
N ARG A 105 -7.47 -5.51 -9.69
CA ARG A 105 -6.62 -5.77 -10.86
C ARG A 105 -6.24 -7.22 -10.92
N GLU A 106 -6.08 -7.74 -12.13
CA GLU A 106 -5.61 -9.10 -12.33
C GLU A 106 -4.20 -9.06 -12.91
N VAL A 107 -3.27 -9.77 -12.27
CA VAL A 107 -1.89 -9.92 -12.74
C VAL A 107 -1.61 -11.41 -12.87
N LYS A 108 -1.31 -11.88 -14.08
CA LYS A 108 -1.08 -13.31 -14.37
C LYS A 108 -2.20 -14.23 -13.84
N GLY A 109 -3.46 -13.82 -13.97
CA GLY A 109 -4.61 -14.60 -13.50
C GLY A 109 -4.83 -14.57 -11.98
N VAL A 110 -4.07 -13.74 -11.24
CA VAL A 110 -4.25 -13.53 -9.79
C VAL A 110 -4.94 -12.19 -9.53
N PRO A 111 -6.06 -12.17 -8.79
CA PRO A 111 -6.75 -10.95 -8.41
C PRO A 111 -6.08 -10.26 -7.21
N PHE A 112 -5.87 -8.95 -7.36
CA PHE A 112 -5.40 -8.02 -6.35
C PHE A 112 -6.50 -6.99 -6.09
N PHE A 113 -6.85 -6.82 -4.83
CA PHE A 113 -7.86 -5.89 -4.36
C PHE A 113 -7.21 -4.70 -3.68
N PHE A 114 -7.81 -3.53 -3.88
CA PHE A 114 -7.34 -2.26 -3.32
C PHE A 114 -8.52 -1.59 -2.61
N LEU A 115 -8.34 -1.25 -1.33
CA LEU A 115 -9.30 -0.46 -0.56
C LEU A 115 -8.78 0.96 -0.33
N ASP A 116 -9.69 1.92 -0.39
CA ASP A 116 -9.42 3.30 -0.01
C ASP A 116 -9.54 3.42 1.51
N THR A 117 -8.45 3.82 2.15
CA THR A 117 -8.44 4.14 3.59
C THR A 117 -7.98 5.56 3.87
N SER A 118 -7.88 6.42 2.85
CA SER A 118 -7.38 7.80 2.98
C SER A 118 -8.14 8.62 4.03
N LEU A 119 -9.43 8.34 4.26
CA LEU A 119 -10.24 8.99 5.30
C LEU A 119 -10.02 8.45 6.74
N GLY A 120 -9.08 7.51 6.91
CA GLY A 120 -8.80 6.82 8.16
C GLY A 120 -9.86 5.80 8.56
N SER A 121 -10.66 5.32 7.60
CA SER A 121 -11.69 4.29 7.78
C SER A 121 -11.99 3.60 6.45
N VAL A 122 -12.50 2.37 6.49
CA VAL A 122 -13.07 1.70 5.29
C VAL A 122 -14.60 1.82 5.35
N SER A 123 -15.24 2.26 4.28
CA SER A 123 -16.71 2.37 4.23
C SER A 123 -17.39 1.01 4.11
N LYS A 124 -18.66 0.94 4.52
CA LYS A 124 -19.47 -0.30 4.33
C LYS A 124 -19.61 -0.68 2.87
N GLN A 125 -19.67 0.30 1.96
CA GLN A 125 -19.75 0.06 0.52
C GLN A 125 -18.53 -0.71 0.04
N GLN A 126 -17.33 -0.29 0.46
CA GLN A 126 -16.07 -0.94 0.15
C GLN A 126 -16.02 -2.38 0.68
N LEU A 127 -16.44 -2.62 1.92
CA LEU A 127 -16.44 -3.96 2.53
C LEU A 127 -17.43 -4.91 1.84
N VAL A 128 -18.63 -4.43 1.51
CA VAL A 128 -19.62 -5.20 0.74
C VAL A 128 -19.09 -5.52 -0.65
N TRP A 129 -18.54 -4.54 -1.35
CA TRP A 129 -17.93 -4.73 -2.67
C TRP A 129 -16.82 -5.78 -2.63
N LEU A 130 -15.88 -5.67 -1.68
CA LEU A 130 -14.77 -6.62 -1.54
C LEU A 130 -15.30 -8.05 -1.36
N LYS A 131 -16.28 -8.25 -0.47
CA LYS A 131 -16.86 -9.57 -0.22
C LYS A 131 -17.56 -10.14 -1.45
N GLU A 132 -18.33 -9.35 -2.17
CA GLU A 132 -19.06 -9.82 -3.35
C GLU A 132 -18.12 -10.11 -4.54
N GLU A 133 -17.09 -9.30 -4.74
CA GLU A 133 -16.10 -9.55 -5.79
C GLU A 133 -15.19 -10.73 -5.45
N ALA A 134 -14.74 -10.85 -4.20
CA ALA A 134 -13.90 -11.96 -3.75
C ALA A 134 -14.57 -13.33 -3.94
N LYS A 135 -15.89 -13.43 -3.71
CA LYS A 135 -16.68 -14.65 -3.92
C LYS A 135 -16.68 -15.13 -5.37
N GLN A 136 -16.51 -14.21 -6.33
CA GLN A 136 -16.50 -14.52 -7.75
C GLN A 136 -15.12 -15.01 -8.23
N LYS A 137 -14.08 -14.93 -7.41
CA LYS A 137 -12.72 -15.30 -7.79
C LYS A 137 -12.39 -16.73 -7.42
N MET A 138 -11.83 -17.45 -8.38
CA MET A 138 -11.25 -18.77 -8.16
C MET A 138 -9.80 -18.63 -7.72
N GLY A 139 -9.41 -19.33 -6.66
CA GLY A 139 -8.06 -19.29 -6.10
C GLY A 139 -7.85 -18.10 -5.16
N GLU A 140 -6.60 -17.90 -4.78
CA GLU A 140 -6.20 -16.92 -3.78
C GLU A 140 -6.27 -15.48 -4.27
N ILE A 141 -6.59 -14.57 -3.36
CA ILE A 141 -6.65 -13.13 -3.59
C ILE A 141 -5.73 -12.41 -2.59
N PHE A 142 -5.27 -11.22 -2.99
CA PHE A 142 -4.38 -10.38 -2.19
C PHE A 142 -5.00 -9.01 -2.00
N LEU A 143 -4.89 -8.44 -0.80
CA LEU A 143 -5.48 -7.16 -0.45
C LEU A 143 -4.40 -6.13 -0.15
N PHE A 144 -4.50 -4.95 -0.75
CA PHE A 144 -3.71 -3.78 -0.43
C PHE A 144 -4.63 -2.69 0.14
N MET A 145 -4.16 -2.03 1.19
CA MET A 145 -4.82 -0.87 1.80
C MET A 145 -3.76 -0.03 2.51
N HIS A 146 -3.91 1.29 2.56
CA HIS A 146 -2.88 2.13 3.17
C HIS A 146 -2.77 1.90 4.69
N HIS A 147 -3.90 1.98 5.42
CA HIS A 147 -3.90 1.78 6.87
C HIS A 147 -4.00 0.29 7.26
N PRO A 148 -3.29 -0.18 8.29
CA PRO A 148 -3.40 -1.57 8.75
C PRO A 148 -4.79 -1.89 9.34
N PRO A 149 -5.36 -3.08 9.08
CA PRO A 149 -6.63 -3.50 9.67
C PRO A 149 -6.47 -4.10 11.07
N CYS A 150 -5.44 -3.72 11.83
CA CYS A 150 -5.26 -4.09 13.23
C CYS A 150 -4.28 -3.15 13.93
N LEU A 151 -4.26 -3.20 15.26
CA LEU A 151 -3.14 -2.66 16.03
C LEU A 151 -1.91 -3.56 15.81
N CYS A 152 -0.77 -2.95 15.51
CA CYS A 152 0.42 -3.67 15.04
C CYS A 152 1.52 -3.81 16.11
N GLY A 153 1.29 -3.31 17.32
CA GLY A 153 2.32 -3.21 18.36
C GLY A 153 3.24 -2.01 18.17
N HIS A 154 2.91 -1.08 17.28
CA HIS A 154 3.66 0.16 17.09
C HIS A 154 3.10 1.21 18.06
N LEU A 155 3.79 1.50 19.16
CA LEU A 155 3.22 2.25 20.28
C LEU A 155 2.68 3.63 19.89
N PHE A 156 3.45 4.43 19.14
CA PHE A 156 3.01 5.74 18.65
C PHE A 156 1.82 5.64 17.68
N MET A 157 1.94 4.85 16.62
CA MET A 157 0.94 4.76 15.55
C MET A 157 -0.37 4.12 16.00
N ASP A 158 -0.30 3.03 16.77
CA ASP A 158 -1.49 2.37 17.34
C ASP A 158 -2.29 3.31 18.25
N SER A 159 -1.60 4.19 18.99
CA SER A 159 -2.22 5.08 19.98
C SER A 159 -2.90 6.29 19.36
N LEU A 160 -2.35 6.83 18.26
CA LEU A 160 -2.76 8.12 17.72
C LEU A 160 -3.37 8.05 16.32
N TYR A 161 -2.89 7.13 15.48
CA TYR A 161 -3.23 7.06 14.07
C TYR A 161 -3.68 5.66 13.60
N PRO A 162 -4.42 4.84 14.39
CA PRO A 162 -4.95 3.59 13.88
C PRO A 162 -6.06 3.83 12.85
N LEU A 163 -6.32 2.83 12.00
CA LEU A 163 -7.54 2.79 11.20
C LEU A 163 -8.75 2.80 12.15
N LYS A 164 -9.63 3.81 12.05
CA LYS A 164 -10.66 4.07 13.08
C LYS A 164 -11.61 2.89 13.31
N ASN A 165 -11.99 2.19 12.24
CA ASN A 165 -12.86 1.01 12.30
C ASN A 165 -12.11 -0.31 12.04
N TRP A 166 -10.83 -0.40 12.45
CA TRP A 166 -10.01 -1.59 12.21
C TRP A 166 -10.65 -2.90 12.69
N GLU A 167 -11.40 -2.90 13.80
CA GLU A 167 -12.06 -4.12 14.30
C GLU A 167 -13.12 -4.65 13.32
N GLU A 168 -13.95 -3.75 12.77
CA GLU A 168 -14.95 -4.08 11.76
C GLU A 168 -14.26 -4.61 10.51
N VAL A 169 -13.25 -3.88 10.01
CA VAL A 169 -12.51 -4.25 8.80
C VAL A 169 -11.84 -5.61 8.98
N LYS A 170 -11.12 -5.81 10.09
CA LYS A 170 -10.47 -7.10 10.41
C LYS A 170 -11.46 -8.24 10.39
N LYS A 171 -12.57 -8.09 11.12
CA LYS A 171 -13.61 -9.11 11.16
C LYS A 171 -14.10 -9.46 9.75
N GLU A 172 -14.41 -8.45 8.96
CA GLU A 172 -14.99 -8.62 7.63
C GLU A 172 -14.02 -9.30 6.64
N ILE A 173 -12.73 -8.91 6.65
CA ILE A 173 -11.71 -9.51 5.75
C ILE A 173 -11.34 -10.93 6.19
N LEU A 174 -11.35 -11.23 7.49
CA LEU A 174 -11.07 -12.57 8.00
C LEU A 174 -12.13 -13.60 7.56
N GLU A 175 -13.37 -13.17 7.31
CA GLU A 175 -14.44 -14.01 6.76
C GLU A 175 -14.29 -14.32 5.27
N ILE A 176 -13.35 -13.68 4.56
CA ILE A 176 -13.10 -13.98 3.14
C ILE A 176 -12.23 -15.24 3.06
N PRO A 177 -12.73 -16.39 2.55
CA PRO A 177 -12.00 -17.66 2.66
C PRO A 177 -10.75 -17.73 1.79
N ASN A 178 -10.76 -17.06 0.64
CA ASN A 178 -9.67 -17.06 -0.35
C ASN A 178 -8.70 -15.87 -0.23
N LEU A 179 -8.87 -15.00 0.77
CA LEU A 179 -7.89 -13.95 1.06
C LEU A 179 -6.63 -14.58 1.67
N HIS A 180 -5.51 -14.45 0.97
CA HIS A 180 -4.23 -15.04 1.38
C HIS A 180 -3.39 -14.09 2.24
N ALA A 181 -3.23 -12.83 1.81
CA ALA A 181 -2.42 -11.85 2.53
C ALA A 181 -2.97 -10.42 2.37
N VAL A 182 -2.65 -9.59 3.36
CA VAL A 182 -2.93 -8.16 3.38
C VAL A 182 -1.61 -7.39 3.43
N PHE A 183 -1.52 -6.32 2.65
CA PHE A 183 -0.36 -5.43 2.60
C PHE A 183 -0.79 -4.01 2.93
N ALA A 184 -0.01 -3.34 3.77
CA ALA A 184 -0.27 -1.96 4.15
C ALA A 184 1.01 -1.13 4.28
N GLY A 185 0.82 0.19 4.36
CA GLY A 185 1.85 1.20 4.61
C GLY A 185 1.60 1.88 5.94
N HIS A 186 1.60 3.22 5.94
CA HIS A 186 1.12 4.14 6.99
C HIS A 186 1.98 4.16 8.26
N TYR A 187 2.44 3.01 8.74
CA TYR A 187 3.18 2.90 10.00
C TYR A 187 4.67 3.20 9.84
N HIS A 188 5.14 3.41 8.60
CA HIS A 188 6.54 3.72 8.34
C HIS A 188 7.47 2.69 9.02
N SER A 189 7.12 1.41 8.88
CA SER A 189 7.76 0.31 9.59
C SER A 189 7.62 -0.98 8.82
N GLU A 190 8.70 -1.79 8.81
CA GLU A 190 8.61 -3.18 8.41
C GLU A 190 8.05 -4.02 9.55
N MET A 191 6.87 -4.60 9.35
CA MET A 191 6.28 -5.54 10.31
C MET A 191 5.57 -6.68 9.59
N THR A 192 5.51 -7.84 10.26
CA THR A 192 4.72 -8.99 9.80
C THR A 192 3.88 -9.50 10.97
N LEU A 193 2.57 -9.59 10.77
CA LEU A 193 1.62 -9.95 11.82
C LEU A 193 0.66 -11.04 11.34
N ASP A 194 0.27 -11.93 12.24
CA ASP A 194 -0.85 -12.84 12.02
C ASP A 194 -2.16 -12.09 12.31
N LEU A 195 -3.02 -11.96 11.30
CA LEU A 195 -4.36 -11.39 11.46
C LEU A 195 -5.33 -12.41 12.07
N GLY A 196 -5.02 -13.70 12.00
CA GLY A 196 -5.86 -14.82 12.37
C GLY A 196 -6.38 -15.58 11.14
N LYS A 197 -6.90 -16.79 11.37
CA LYS A 197 -7.40 -17.70 10.32
C LYS A 197 -6.40 -17.94 9.17
N GLY A 198 -5.11 -17.95 9.49
CA GLY A 198 -4.02 -18.20 8.54
C GLY A 198 -3.74 -17.04 7.57
N LYS A 199 -4.23 -15.82 7.86
CA LYS A 199 -4.01 -14.63 7.03
C LYS A 199 -2.94 -13.75 7.64
N MET A 200 -1.98 -13.34 6.83
CA MET A 200 -0.86 -12.48 7.27
C MET A 200 -1.07 -11.03 6.83
N LEU A 201 -0.63 -10.10 7.67
CA LEU A 201 -0.42 -8.69 7.36
C LEU A 201 1.07 -8.42 7.18
N TYR A 202 1.42 -7.70 6.14
CA TYR A 202 2.76 -7.18 5.90
C TYR A 202 2.72 -5.64 5.84
N LEU A 203 3.36 -4.98 6.80
CA LEU A 203 3.58 -3.53 6.76
C LEU A 203 4.86 -3.24 5.99
N THR A 204 4.76 -2.38 5.00
CA THR A 204 5.86 -1.99 4.15
C THR A 204 6.49 -0.71 4.68
N PRO A 205 7.84 -0.63 4.75
CA PRO A 205 8.53 0.56 5.21
C PRO A 205 8.23 1.76 4.30
N SER A 206 8.49 2.94 4.84
CA SER A 206 8.38 4.19 4.08
C SER A 206 9.63 4.41 3.22
N THR A 207 9.48 5.17 2.13
CA THR A 207 10.65 5.71 1.44
C THR A 207 11.27 6.92 2.14
N GLN A 208 10.53 7.67 2.96
CA GLN A 208 11.07 8.86 3.62
C GLN A 208 11.77 8.57 4.93
N MET A 209 11.09 7.90 5.86
CA MET A 209 11.58 7.73 7.23
C MET A 209 10.87 6.56 7.89
N GLN A 210 11.60 5.82 8.72
CA GLN A 210 11.02 4.79 9.58
C GLN A 210 10.74 5.36 10.96
N LEU A 211 9.57 5.06 11.50
CA LEU A 211 9.20 5.45 12.85
C LEU A 211 9.69 4.39 13.85
N ASN A 212 9.99 4.82 15.07
CA ASN A 212 10.41 3.92 16.13
C ASN A 212 9.17 3.24 16.76
N PRO A 213 9.02 1.90 16.63
CA PRO A 213 7.82 1.21 17.09
C PRO A 213 7.74 1.08 18.61
N GLU A 214 8.86 1.24 19.32
CA GLU A 214 8.99 0.98 20.77
C GLU A 214 8.70 2.21 21.63
N VAL A 215 8.34 3.35 21.04
CA VAL A 215 8.10 4.60 21.76
C VAL A 215 6.72 5.18 21.42
N SER A 216 6.11 5.82 22.42
CA SER A 216 4.76 6.40 22.29
C SER A 216 4.74 7.85 21.80
N SER A 217 5.91 8.43 21.53
CA SER A 217 6.08 9.78 20.96
C SER A 217 6.62 9.69 19.53
N PHE A 218 6.43 10.74 18.74
CA PHE A 218 7.03 10.81 17.41
C PHE A 218 8.56 10.73 17.53
N ASP A 219 9.16 9.73 16.90
CA ASP A 219 10.59 9.48 16.89
C ASP A 219 10.97 8.79 15.57
N ILE A 220 11.99 9.33 14.91
CA ILE A 220 12.50 8.80 13.65
C ILE A 220 13.61 7.81 13.97
N LEU A 221 13.36 6.53 13.69
CA LEU A 221 14.35 5.46 13.87
C LEU A 221 15.42 5.50 12.79
N SER A 222 15.02 5.79 11.55
CA SER A 222 15.91 5.80 10.39
C SER A 222 15.33 6.66 9.28
N THR A 223 16.18 7.23 8.43
CA THR A 223 15.77 7.94 7.20
C THR A 223 16.10 7.16 5.94
N VAL A 224 16.57 5.92 6.10
CA VAL A 224 16.91 5.01 5.00
C VAL A 224 15.61 4.61 4.28
N PRO A 225 15.51 4.84 2.97
CA PRO A 225 14.34 4.44 2.18
C PRO A 225 14.23 2.92 2.13
N GLY A 226 13.00 2.41 2.18
CA GLY A 226 12.72 0.99 2.04
C GLY A 226 11.56 0.69 1.10
N TRP A 227 11.54 -0.53 0.57
CA TRP A 227 10.41 -1.07 -0.19
C TRP A 227 10.29 -2.59 0.01
N ARG A 228 9.14 -3.17 -0.36
CA ARG A 228 8.89 -4.61 -0.22
C ARG A 228 8.78 -5.31 -1.57
N TYR A 229 9.60 -6.32 -1.75
CA TYR A 229 9.46 -7.33 -2.80
C TYR A 229 8.55 -8.46 -2.33
N ILE A 230 7.63 -8.89 -3.19
CA ILE A 230 6.63 -9.93 -2.92
C ILE A 230 6.68 -10.94 -4.06
N GLU A 231 7.03 -12.19 -3.76
CA GLU A 231 6.97 -13.30 -4.70
C GLU A 231 5.93 -14.30 -4.23
N TYR A 232 5.05 -14.71 -5.14
CA TYR A 232 4.15 -15.83 -4.90
C TYR A 232 4.47 -16.92 -5.91
N LYS A 233 4.77 -18.11 -5.39
CA LYS A 233 5.14 -19.26 -6.19
C LYS A 233 4.63 -20.53 -5.52
N GLU A 234 3.95 -21.37 -6.30
CA GLU A 234 3.50 -22.71 -5.85
C GLU A 234 2.69 -22.70 -4.54
N GLY A 235 1.76 -21.75 -4.38
CA GLY A 235 0.92 -21.68 -3.17
C GLY A 235 1.58 -20.99 -1.98
N LYS A 236 2.78 -20.42 -2.16
CA LYS A 236 3.55 -19.82 -1.07
C LYS A 236 3.92 -18.39 -1.41
N ILE A 237 3.64 -17.50 -0.46
CA ILE A 237 4.15 -16.15 -0.45
C ILE A 237 5.53 -16.10 0.21
N ARG A 238 6.46 -15.39 -0.43
CA ARG A 238 7.73 -14.95 0.13
C ARG A 238 7.80 -13.44 -0.03
N THR A 239 8.17 -12.74 1.04
CA THR A 239 8.42 -11.30 0.98
C THR A 239 9.81 -10.97 1.47
N GLU A 240 10.37 -9.89 0.96
CA GLU A 240 11.67 -9.34 1.35
C GLU A 240 11.54 -7.82 1.42
N VAL A 241 12.03 -7.20 2.49
CA VAL A 241 12.19 -5.75 2.55
C VAL A 241 13.61 -5.38 2.16
N ARG A 242 13.72 -4.32 1.36
CA ARG A 242 14.99 -3.81 0.85
C ARG A 242 15.15 -2.37 1.28
N TYR A 243 16.18 -2.12 2.09
CA TYR A 243 16.64 -0.78 2.49
C TYR A 243 17.85 -0.38 1.64
N LEU A 244 18.01 0.92 1.33
CA LEU A 244 18.97 1.41 0.32
C LEU A 244 20.04 2.35 0.86
#